data_AF-A0AAC9W7G5-F1
#
_entry.id   AF-A0AAC9W7G5-F1
#
_cell.length_a   1.000
_cell.length_b   1.000
_cell.length_c   1.000
_cell.angle_alpha   90.00
_cell.angle_beta   90.00
_cell.angle_gamma   90.00
#
_symmetry.space_group_name_H-M   'P 1'
#
loop_
_entity.id
_entity.type
_entity.pdbx_description
1 polymer ?
#
loop_
_entity_poly.entity_id
_entity_poly.type
_entity_poly.pdbx_seq_one_letter_code
_entity_poly.pdbx_strand_id
1 'polypeptide(L)'
;MVQQTQIQNIRFHITQFLKKEYWQNPDISTVDFKDSIAFQKQIFLALIPLGLVKFASIIHDKDLQLDQVTPKPPHIHAIVEFEKKKDINVVALALGLEPQYLDTAKRGRYAEENLLAYLIHAKDKTKYQYSPKEVSTFGTFNYMAYEEEHRKRWKNQAIVAKGKKKDEQLPILLEAIREGALNREQVLENPDSLFLYQRHIMEFQAAFEGYLLKAEAETKKAIKSGELKLTTLYIYGLSNAGKSRFAETLGETIKAKVRGCENWTSYTTASTNPFDEYTGEQIVILDDLRAKSMTAENWLKVLDPERISKSAARYHNKTISSHLIIITAPISPQSFFHQISESEELNQFMRRLSLTIEISQGKKERLYTVHSIERKKIMGDQRSLKSLCTKRNHLIRLLGVVLLNF
;
A
#
# COMPACT_ATOMS: atom_id res chain seq x y z
N MET A 1 36.04 -6.57 42.57
CA MET A 1 34.79 -5.97 43.06
C MET A 1 34.14 -5.25 41.90
N VAL A 2 33.07 -5.81 41.33
CA VAL A 2 32.27 -5.11 40.32
C VAL A 2 31.50 -4.03 41.07
N GLN A 3 31.77 -2.75 40.80
CA GLN A 3 30.91 -1.66 41.26
C GLN A 3 29.52 -1.92 40.70
N GLN A 4 28.60 -2.41 41.54
CA GLN A 4 27.18 -2.38 41.19
C GLN A 4 26.79 -0.92 41.05
N THR A 5 26.48 -0.51 39.82
CA THR A 5 26.03 0.84 39.52
C THR A 5 24.74 1.09 40.31
N GLN A 6 24.79 1.93 41.34
CA GLN A 6 23.61 2.30 42.11
C GLN A 6 22.64 3.07 41.20
N ILE A 7 21.50 2.45 40.87
CA ILE A 7 20.45 3.09 40.10
C ILE A 7 19.72 4.06 41.03
N GLN A 8 19.97 5.36 40.84
CA GLN A 8 19.34 6.41 41.63
C GLN A 8 18.47 7.33 40.77
N ASN A 9 17.24 7.57 41.20
CA ASN A 9 16.31 8.48 40.52
C ASN A 9 15.38 9.16 41.54
N ILE A 10 14.78 10.29 41.16
CA ILE A 10 13.67 10.88 41.93
C ILE A 10 12.35 10.19 41.60
N ARG A 11 12.24 9.55 40.43
CA ARG A 11 10.97 9.02 39.92
C ARG A 11 11.07 7.54 39.52
N PHE A 12 10.10 6.77 40.00
CA PHE A 12 10.00 5.33 39.75
C PHE A 12 8.61 4.95 39.24
N HIS A 13 8.56 3.91 38.42
CA HIS A 13 7.37 3.22 37.99
C HIS A 13 7.39 1.82 38.56
N ILE A 14 6.44 1.50 39.44
CA ILE A 14 6.31 0.20 40.08
C ILE A 14 5.26 -0.60 39.32
N THR A 15 5.56 -1.85 38.99
CA THR A 15 4.62 -2.78 38.35
C THR A 15 4.71 -4.16 39.00
N GLN A 16 3.59 -4.66 39.55
CA GLN A 16 3.56 -5.99 40.16
C GLN A 16 2.13 -6.58 40.17
N PHE A 17 2.02 -7.91 40.09
CA PHE A 17 0.75 -8.61 40.20
C PHE A 17 0.17 -8.59 41.63
N LEU A 18 -1.15 -8.67 41.71
CA LEU A 18 -1.88 -8.75 42.97
C LEU A 18 -1.90 -10.20 43.47
N LYS A 19 -0.74 -10.74 43.85
CA LYS A 19 -0.60 -12.04 44.53
C LYS A 19 0.26 -11.91 45.79
N LYS A 20 -0.21 -12.46 46.91
CA LYS A 20 0.44 -12.28 48.23
C LYS A 20 1.91 -12.71 48.24
N GLU A 21 2.25 -13.79 47.53
CA GLU A 21 3.61 -14.33 47.40
C GLU A 21 4.63 -13.35 46.79
N TYR A 22 4.15 -12.32 46.08
CA TYR A 22 5.02 -11.31 45.46
C TYR A 22 5.28 -10.09 46.33
N TRP A 23 4.65 -9.97 47.50
CA TRP A 23 4.78 -8.82 48.39
C TRP A 23 5.32 -9.27 49.74
N GLN A 24 6.57 -8.91 50.04
CA GLN A 24 7.24 -9.32 51.29
C GLN A 24 7.04 -8.31 52.43
N ASN A 25 6.51 -7.13 52.13
CA ASN A 25 6.15 -6.16 53.15
C ASN A 25 4.90 -6.66 53.91
N PRO A 26 4.95 -6.85 55.24
CA PRO A 26 3.82 -7.37 56.02
C PRO A 26 2.58 -6.46 55.99
N ASP A 27 2.76 -5.15 56.00
CA ASP A 27 1.66 -4.18 55.99
C ASP A 27 0.92 -4.20 54.64
N ILE A 28 1.64 -4.49 53.55
CA ILE A 28 1.05 -4.61 52.21
C ILE A 28 0.41 -5.99 52.02
N SER A 29 1.12 -7.07 52.32
CA SER A 29 0.71 -8.46 52.02
C SER A 29 -0.47 -8.98 52.85
N THR A 30 -0.74 -8.35 54.00
CA THR A 30 -1.87 -8.69 54.87
C THR A 30 -3.20 -8.08 54.42
N VAL A 31 -3.19 -7.09 53.52
CA VAL A 31 -4.41 -6.49 52.97
C VAL A 31 -5.11 -7.43 52.00
N ASP A 32 -6.45 -7.38 51.98
CA ASP A 32 -7.22 -8.00 50.91
C ASP A 32 -7.05 -7.19 49.61
N PHE A 33 -6.37 -7.79 48.63
CA PHE A 33 -6.11 -7.14 47.33
C PHE A 33 -7.37 -6.87 46.51
N LYS A 34 -8.52 -7.44 46.88
CA LYS A 34 -9.82 -7.06 46.30
C LYS A 34 -10.25 -5.67 46.72
N ASP A 35 -9.84 -5.21 47.89
CA ASP A 35 -9.94 -3.80 48.27
C ASP A 35 -8.74 -3.04 47.69
N SER A 36 -8.88 -2.70 46.40
CA SER A 36 -7.83 -2.05 45.63
C SER A 36 -7.37 -0.73 46.25
N ILE A 37 -8.26 0.01 46.92
CA ILE A 37 -7.94 1.28 47.57
C ILE A 37 -7.13 1.04 48.84
N ALA A 38 -7.55 0.10 49.69
CA ALA A 38 -6.78 -0.26 50.89
C ALA A 38 -5.38 -0.77 50.52
N PHE A 39 -5.27 -1.60 49.49
CA PHE A 39 -3.99 -2.12 48.99
C PHE A 39 -3.08 -1.01 48.47
N GLN A 40 -3.59 -0.16 47.56
CA GLN A 40 -2.84 0.99 47.05
C GLN A 40 -2.40 1.96 48.16
N LYS A 41 -3.24 2.11 49.20
CA LYS A 41 -2.94 2.96 50.36
C LYS A 41 -1.73 2.45 51.15
N GLN A 42 -1.56 1.14 51.31
CA GLN A 42 -0.38 0.60 52.01
C GLN A 42 0.92 0.86 51.23
N ILE A 43 0.88 0.75 49.90
CA ILE A 43 2.01 1.13 49.04
C ILE A 43 2.33 2.61 49.22
N PHE A 44 1.32 3.48 49.23
CA PHE A 44 1.50 4.91 49.48
C PHE A 44 2.14 5.16 50.85
N LEU A 45 1.60 4.57 51.93
CA LEU A 45 2.10 4.73 53.30
C LEU A 45 3.55 4.24 53.45
N ALA A 46 3.89 3.10 52.87
CA ALA A 46 5.26 2.54 52.91
C ALA A 46 6.31 3.47 52.28
N LEU A 47 5.90 4.32 51.34
CA LEU A 47 6.79 5.23 50.62
C LEU A 47 6.89 6.63 51.23
N ILE A 48 5.93 7.04 52.08
CA ILE A 48 5.96 8.37 52.75
C ILE A 48 7.28 8.61 53.50
N PRO A 49 7.81 7.68 54.33
CA PRO A 49 9.06 7.91 55.07
C PRO A 49 10.27 8.17 54.18
N LEU A 50 10.20 7.80 52.90
CA LEU A 50 11.25 8.07 51.93
C LEU A 50 11.20 9.50 51.36
N GLY A 51 10.26 10.36 51.77
CA GLY A 51 10.11 11.72 51.26
C GLY A 51 9.33 11.77 49.94
N LEU A 52 8.22 11.04 49.88
CA LEU A 52 7.31 10.97 48.75
C LEU A 52 6.60 12.31 48.54
N VAL A 53 6.65 12.84 47.31
CA VAL A 53 6.01 14.12 46.93
C VAL A 53 4.90 13.94 45.89
N LYS A 54 4.94 12.88 45.09
CA LYS A 54 3.89 12.56 44.11
C LYS A 54 3.63 11.07 44.10
N PHE A 55 2.35 10.70 44.08
CA PHE A 55 1.90 9.33 44.00
C PHE A 55 0.70 9.25 43.07
N ALA A 56 0.71 8.31 42.13
CA ALA A 56 -0.46 7.96 41.33
C ALA A 56 -0.44 6.46 41.06
N SER A 57 -1.51 5.75 41.40
CA SER A 57 -1.62 4.31 41.15
C SER A 57 -2.97 3.90 40.59
N ILE A 58 -2.98 2.79 39.86
CA ILE A 58 -4.19 2.17 39.30
C ILE A 58 -4.01 0.65 39.24
N ILE A 59 -5.12 -0.10 39.34
CA ILE A 59 -5.13 -1.53 39.07
C ILE A 59 -5.52 -1.75 37.61
N HIS A 60 -4.69 -2.47 36.87
CA HIS A 60 -5.01 -2.97 35.54
C HIS A 60 -5.56 -4.39 35.66
N ASP A 61 -6.87 -4.52 35.43
CA ASP A 61 -7.65 -5.77 35.51
C ASP A 61 -8.32 -6.16 34.18
N LYS A 62 -8.18 -5.31 33.15
CA LYS A 62 -8.82 -5.47 31.82
C LYS A 62 -7.80 -5.61 30.68
N ASP A 63 -6.52 -5.74 31.03
CA ASP A 63 -5.45 -5.86 30.03
C ASP A 63 -5.43 -7.26 29.40
N LEU A 64 -5.15 -7.31 28.10
CA LEU A 64 -5.02 -8.56 27.33
C LEU A 64 -3.53 -8.89 27.09
N GLN A 65 -3.25 -10.17 26.90
CA GLN A 65 -1.96 -10.67 26.43
C GLN A 65 -1.72 -10.31 24.97
N LEU A 66 -0.55 -10.70 24.44
CA LEU A 66 -0.14 -10.37 23.06
C LEU A 66 -1.09 -10.96 22.01
N ASP A 67 -1.80 -12.04 22.33
CA ASP A 67 -2.81 -12.66 21.49
C ASP A 67 -4.11 -11.84 21.36
N GLN A 68 -4.27 -10.77 22.16
CA GLN A 68 -5.46 -9.92 22.23
C GLN A 68 -6.75 -10.66 22.60
N VAL A 69 -6.63 -11.82 23.25
CA VAL A 69 -7.77 -12.65 23.66
C VAL A 69 -7.63 -13.07 25.13
N THR A 70 -6.44 -13.46 25.56
CA THR A 70 -6.23 -13.98 26.91
C THR A 70 -6.07 -12.82 27.90
N PRO A 71 -6.84 -12.76 29.00
CA PRO A 71 -6.65 -11.75 30.04
C PRO A 71 -5.29 -11.87 30.73
N LYS A 72 -4.68 -10.73 31.06
CA LYS A 72 -3.54 -10.66 31.98
C LYS A 72 -4.02 -10.76 33.43
N PRO A 73 -3.22 -11.35 34.34
CA PRO A 73 -3.52 -11.27 35.76
C PRO A 73 -3.57 -9.80 36.24
N PRO A 74 -4.47 -9.46 37.18
CA PRO A 74 -4.53 -8.12 37.74
C PRO A 74 -3.18 -7.67 38.31
N HIS A 75 -2.76 -6.46 37.96
CA HIS A 75 -1.50 -5.87 38.39
C HIS A 75 -1.65 -4.39 38.68
N ILE A 76 -0.82 -3.88 39.57
CA ILE A 76 -0.73 -2.45 39.85
C ILE A 76 0.27 -1.80 38.92
N HIS A 77 -0.03 -0.57 38.48
CA HIS A 77 0.97 0.40 38.09
C HIS A 77 0.94 1.56 39.08
N ALA A 78 2.10 1.92 39.64
CA ALA A 78 2.24 3.09 40.50
C ALA A 78 3.41 3.98 40.05
N ILE A 79 3.14 5.26 39.84
CA ILE A 79 4.14 6.29 39.55
C ILE A 79 4.40 7.07 40.82
N VAL A 80 5.67 7.12 41.23
CA VAL A 80 6.08 7.75 42.47
C VAL A 80 7.23 8.71 42.22
N GLU A 81 7.21 9.84 42.92
CA GLU A 81 8.26 10.85 42.89
C GLU A 81 8.66 11.24 44.31
N PHE A 82 9.96 11.34 44.55
CA PHE A 82 10.55 11.71 45.83
C PHE A 82 11.23 13.08 45.75
N GLU A 83 11.29 13.78 46.88
CA GLU A 83 11.97 15.08 47.01
C GLU A 83 13.45 15.02 46.60
N LYS A 84 14.11 13.90 46.94
CA LYS A 84 15.52 13.63 46.64
C LYS A 84 15.66 12.28 45.96
N LYS A 85 16.73 12.12 45.19
CA LYS A 85 17.05 10.84 44.54
C LYS A 85 17.08 9.72 45.59
N LYS A 86 16.50 8.58 45.23
CA LYS A 86 16.53 7.35 46.02
C LYS A 86 17.23 6.26 45.23
N ASP A 87 17.89 5.36 45.93
CA ASP A 87 18.38 4.12 45.35
C ASP A 87 17.19 3.19 45.11
N ILE A 88 17.14 2.55 43.93
CA ILE A 88 16.09 1.60 43.57
C ILE A 88 15.91 0.50 44.62
N ASN A 89 17.01 0.05 45.24
CA ASN A 89 16.98 -1.00 46.27
C ASN A 89 16.30 -0.51 47.54
N VAL A 90 16.44 0.77 47.89
CA VAL A 90 15.77 1.36 49.07
C VAL A 90 14.27 1.43 48.85
N VAL A 91 13.84 1.81 47.64
CA VAL A 91 12.41 1.87 47.29
C VAL A 91 11.82 0.46 47.23
N ALA A 92 12.53 -0.48 46.61
CA ALA A 92 12.10 -1.88 46.50
C ALA A 92 11.98 -2.53 47.89
N LEU A 93 12.97 -2.31 48.77
CA LEU A 93 12.95 -2.81 50.15
C LEU A 93 11.74 -2.28 50.93
N ALA A 94 11.42 -0.98 50.82
CA ALA A 94 10.25 -0.40 51.49
C ALA A 94 8.93 -1.06 51.06
N LEU A 95 8.86 -1.54 49.81
CA LEU A 95 7.69 -2.24 49.27
C LEU A 95 7.72 -3.76 49.49
N GLY A 96 8.85 -4.31 49.96
CA GLY A 96 9.08 -5.74 49.99
C GLY A 96 9.04 -6.37 48.59
N LEU A 97 9.62 -5.67 47.61
CA LEU A 97 9.76 -6.12 46.22
C LEU A 97 11.24 -6.29 45.86
N GLU A 98 11.49 -7.08 44.83
CA GLU A 98 12.80 -7.10 44.17
C GLU A 98 12.95 -5.88 43.22
N PRO A 99 14.16 -5.34 43.04
CA PRO A 99 14.40 -4.15 42.21
C PRO A 99 13.88 -4.23 40.78
N GLN A 100 13.78 -5.43 40.18
CA GLN A 100 13.30 -5.63 38.81
C GLN A 100 11.83 -5.27 38.59
N TYR A 101 11.03 -5.14 39.66
CA TYR A 101 9.63 -4.69 39.58
C TYR A 101 9.49 -3.17 39.59
N LEU A 102 10.62 -2.46 39.69
CA LEU A 102 10.71 -1.02 39.65
C LEU A 102 11.49 -0.61 38.40
N ASP A 103 10.93 0.32 37.65
CA ASP A 103 11.60 0.98 36.55
C ASP A 103 11.87 2.44 36.91
N THR A 104 12.92 3.03 36.33
CA THR A 104 13.17 4.46 36.49
C THR A 104 12.64 5.25 35.31
N ALA A 105 12.19 6.47 35.56
CA ALA A 105 11.76 7.35 34.48
C ALA A 105 12.92 7.58 33.49
N LYS A 106 12.69 7.33 32.19
CA LYS A 106 13.66 7.63 31.13
C LYS A 106 14.05 9.11 31.15
N ARG A 107 15.26 9.45 30.72
CA ARG A 107 15.67 10.86 30.63
C ARG A 107 14.83 11.60 29.58
N GLY A 108 14.34 12.79 29.92
CA GLY A 108 13.68 13.69 28.97
C GLY A 108 12.54 14.51 29.56
N ARG A 109 12.24 15.65 28.92
CA ARG A 109 11.22 16.61 29.38
C ARG A 109 9.79 16.05 29.50
N TYR A 110 9.53 14.91 28.84
CA TYR A 110 8.21 14.26 28.81
C TYR A 110 8.15 12.95 29.60
N ALA A 111 9.19 12.63 30.35
CA ALA A 111 9.27 11.35 31.07
C ALA A 111 8.10 11.16 32.03
N GLU A 112 7.79 12.19 32.81
CA GLU A 112 6.66 12.21 33.75
C GLU A 112 5.32 12.07 33.04
N GLU A 113 5.07 12.94 32.06
CA GLU A 113 3.83 12.97 31.28
C GLU A 113 3.57 11.61 30.60
N ASN A 114 4.62 10.92 30.13
CA ASN A 114 4.50 9.61 29.52
C ASN A 114 4.11 8.52 30.53
N LEU A 115 4.71 8.55 31.73
CA LEU A 115 4.36 7.63 32.81
C LEU A 115 2.92 7.85 33.30
N LEU A 116 2.53 9.10 33.50
CA LEU A 116 1.17 9.45 33.95
C LEU A 116 0.11 9.13 32.89
N ALA A 117 0.40 9.34 31.60
CA ALA A 117 -0.49 8.93 30.51
C ALA A 117 -0.63 7.40 30.38
N TYR A 118 0.41 6.66 30.78
CA TYR A 118 0.44 5.20 30.69
C TYR A 118 -0.55 4.55 31.65
N LEU A 119 -0.80 5.15 32.82
CA LEU A 119 -1.74 4.65 33.83
C LEU A 119 -3.14 4.39 33.26
N ILE A 120 -3.58 5.20 32.29
CA ILE A 120 -4.91 5.04 31.65
C ILE A 120 -4.82 4.58 30.20
N HIS A 121 -3.62 4.19 29.75
CA HIS A 121 -3.31 3.86 28.37
C HIS A 121 -3.67 4.94 27.32
N ALA A 122 -3.71 6.22 27.71
CA ALA A 122 -4.22 7.32 26.88
C ALA A 122 -3.54 7.49 25.51
N LYS A 123 -2.32 6.95 25.36
CA LYS A 123 -1.50 7.06 24.15
C LYS A 123 -1.53 5.82 23.25
N ASP A 124 -2.20 4.74 23.68
CA ASP A 124 -2.23 3.46 22.96
C ASP A 124 -3.66 2.90 22.87
N LYS A 125 -4.34 3.17 21.75
CA LYS A 125 -5.72 2.72 21.50
C LYS A 125 -5.89 1.21 21.37
N THR A 126 -4.80 0.46 21.24
CA THR A 126 -4.89 -1.01 21.15
C THR A 126 -5.08 -1.65 22.53
N LYS A 127 -4.76 -0.91 23.60
CA LYS A 127 -4.97 -1.33 24.98
C LYS A 127 -6.29 -0.80 25.52
N TYR A 128 -6.82 -1.50 26.52
CA TYR A 128 -8.00 -1.03 27.26
C TYR A 128 -7.73 0.36 27.86
N GLN A 129 -8.65 1.30 27.65
CA GLN A 129 -8.55 2.68 28.15
C GLN A 129 -9.23 2.77 29.51
N TYR A 130 -8.46 2.92 30.58
CA TYR A 130 -9.01 3.09 31.92
C TYR A 130 -9.56 4.51 32.14
N SER A 131 -10.48 4.64 33.07
CA SER A 131 -11.01 5.94 33.48
C SER A 131 -9.97 6.68 34.33
N PRO A 132 -9.74 7.99 34.09
CA PRO A 132 -8.90 8.80 34.98
C PRO A 132 -9.39 8.81 36.45
N LYS A 133 -10.67 8.49 36.70
CA LYS A 133 -11.23 8.34 38.05
C LYS A 133 -10.76 7.09 38.80
N GLU A 134 -10.23 6.09 38.09
CA GLU A 134 -9.68 4.86 38.67
C GLU A 134 -8.25 5.07 39.21
N VAL A 135 -7.64 6.24 38.97
CA VAL A 135 -6.30 6.58 39.46
C VAL A 135 -6.38 7.18 40.86
N SER A 136 -5.74 6.51 41.82
CA SER A 136 -5.59 6.99 43.19
C SER A 136 -4.31 7.79 43.36
N THR A 137 -4.42 9.03 43.84
CA THR A 137 -3.24 9.88 44.15
C THR A 137 -3.02 10.12 45.64
N PHE A 138 -3.97 9.71 46.47
CA PHE A 138 -4.02 9.96 47.91
C PHE A 138 -3.73 11.43 48.29
N GLY A 139 -4.20 12.37 47.47
CA GLY A 139 -4.10 13.80 47.74
C GLY A 139 -2.76 14.44 47.38
N THR A 140 -1.79 13.69 46.83
CA THR A 140 -0.49 14.27 46.42
C THR A 140 -0.63 15.25 45.24
N PHE A 141 -1.61 15.04 44.37
CA PHE A 141 -2.05 15.99 43.33
C PHE A 141 -3.42 15.58 42.75
N ASN A 142 -4.01 16.45 41.92
CA ASN A 142 -5.25 16.17 41.21
C ASN A 142 -4.96 15.55 39.83
N TYR A 143 -5.02 14.22 39.71
CA TYR A 143 -4.80 13.52 38.44
C TYR A 143 -5.88 13.83 37.39
N MET A 144 -7.13 14.01 37.79
CA MET A 144 -8.22 14.36 36.88
C MET A 144 -7.95 15.69 36.17
N ALA A 145 -7.57 16.72 36.94
CA ALA A 145 -7.21 18.02 36.37
C ALA A 145 -5.95 17.94 35.49
N TYR A 146 -4.95 17.15 35.90
CA TYR A 146 -3.75 16.91 35.12
C TYR A 146 -4.06 16.23 33.78
N GLU A 147 -4.88 15.18 33.79
CA GLU A 147 -5.32 14.51 32.56
C GLU A 147 -6.11 15.46 31.67
N GLU A 148 -7.02 16.26 32.23
CA GLU A 148 -7.83 17.21 31.45
C GLU A 148 -6.96 18.22 30.70
N GLU A 149 -5.94 18.77 31.36
CA GLU A 149 -4.95 19.68 30.76
C GLU A 149 -4.17 19.01 29.61
N HIS A 150 -3.85 17.71 29.74
CA HIS A 150 -2.95 17.00 28.82
C HIS A 150 -3.67 16.15 27.76
N ARG A 151 -4.97 15.90 27.90
CA ARG A 151 -5.79 14.98 27.08
C ARG A 151 -5.60 15.20 25.59
N LYS A 152 -5.72 16.45 25.14
CA LYS A 152 -5.57 16.82 23.72
C LYS A 152 -4.18 16.47 23.20
N ARG A 153 -3.15 16.73 24.00
CA ARG A 153 -1.75 16.44 23.64
C ARG A 153 -1.50 14.95 23.53
N TRP A 154 -1.97 14.16 24.50
CA TRP A 154 -1.81 12.69 24.50
C TRP A 154 -2.47 12.06 23.28
N LYS A 155 -3.69 12.52 22.94
CA LYS A 155 -4.40 12.10 21.73
C LYS A 155 -3.60 12.41 20.45
N ASN A 156 -3.00 13.59 20.35
CA ASN A 156 -2.17 13.97 19.20
C ASN A 156 -0.89 13.14 19.11
N GLN A 157 -0.21 12.90 20.24
CA GLN A 157 0.98 12.06 20.28
C GLN A 157 0.68 10.61 19.84
N ALA A 158 -0.47 10.06 20.21
CA ALA A 158 -0.92 8.74 19.77
C ALA A 158 -1.09 8.67 18.23
N ILE A 159 -1.66 9.71 17.63
CA ILE A 159 -1.83 9.81 16.17
C ILE A 159 -0.46 9.87 15.49
N VAL A 160 0.45 10.71 15.99
CA VAL A 160 1.82 10.83 15.44
C VAL A 160 2.58 9.51 15.57
N ALA A 161 2.51 8.84 16.72
CA ALA A 161 3.17 7.55 16.93
C ALA A 161 2.63 6.47 15.96
N LYS A 162 1.31 6.43 15.76
CA LYS A 162 0.69 5.54 14.78
C LYS A 162 1.16 5.85 13.35
N GLY A 163 1.26 7.13 12.99
CA GLY A 163 1.81 7.56 11.70
C GLY A 163 3.25 7.10 11.50
N LYS A 164 4.13 7.34 12.48
CA LYS A 164 5.54 6.88 12.44
C LYS A 164 5.66 5.37 12.27
N LYS A 165 4.84 4.59 12.98
CA LYS A 165 4.83 3.13 12.85
C LYS A 165 4.41 2.69 11.44
N LYS A 166 3.45 3.38 10.81
CA LYS A 166 3.09 3.12 9.42
C LYS A 166 4.21 3.53 8.46
N ASP A 167 4.90 4.65 8.72
CA ASP A 167 6.00 5.15 7.89
C ASP A 167 7.15 4.12 7.76
N GLU A 168 7.29 3.15 8.68
CA GLU A 168 8.25 2.04 8.58
C GLU A 168 8.02 1.15 7.33
N GLN A 169 6.81 1.10 6.79
CA GLN A 169 6.49 0.35 5.56
C GLN A 169 6.83 1.12 4.28
N LEU A 170 7.06 2.44 4.36
CA LEU A 170 7.27 3.30 3.20
C LEU A 170 8.41 2.79 2.28
N PRO A 171 9.61 2.44 2.78
CA PRO A 171 10.70 2.00 1.90
C PRO A 171 10.35 0.73 1.11
N ILE A 172 9.61 -0.19 1.74
CA ILE A 172 9.20 -1.46 1.12
C ILE A 172 8.21 -1.19 -0.03
N LEU A 173 7.23 -0.30 0.19
CA LEU A 173 6.26 0.06 -0.85
C LEU A 173 6.92 0.80 -2.02
N LEU A 174 7.82 1.75 -1.72
CA LEU A 174 8.54 2.49 -2.78
C LEU A 174 9.43 1.55 -3.61
N GLU A 175 10.09 0.58 -2.99
CA GLU A 175 10.89 -0.41 -3.70
C GLU A 175 10.03 -1.34 -4.55
N ALA A 176 8.90 -1.80 -4.02
CA ALA A 176 7.94 -2.59 -4.80
C ALA A 176 7.43 -1.82 -6.04
N ILE A 177 7.23 -0.51 -5.94
CA ILE A 177 6.88 0.33 -7.10
C ILE A 177 8.04 0.38 -8.12
N ARG A 178 9.28 0.62 -7.66
CA ARG A 178 10.46 0.71 -8.56
C ARG A 178 10.75 -0.61 -9.29
N GLU A 179 10.43 -1.73 -8.66
CA GLU A 179 10.53 -3.06 -9.26
C GLU A 179 9.30 -3.46 -10.08
N GLY A 180 8.29 -2.59 -10.17
CA GLY A 180 7.05 -2.87 -10.91
C GLY A 180 6.18 -3.95 -10.28
N ALA A 181 6.43 -4.30 -9.01
CA ALA A 181 5.65 -5.25 -8.23
C ALA A 181 4.35 -4.64 -7.67
N LEU A 182 4.29 -3.31 -7.57
CA LEU A 182 3.17 -2.55 -7.02
C LEU A 182 2.83 -1.37 -7.94
N ASN A 183 1.60 -1.31 -8.44
CA ASN A 183 1.13 -0.24 -9.32
C ASN A 183 0.26 0.80 -8.57
N ARG A 184 -0.04 1.92 -9.23
CA ARG A 184 -0.79 3.03 -8.62
C ARG A 184 -2.19 2.63 -8.17
N GLU A 185 -2.91 1.83 -8.95
CA GLU A 185 -4.26 1.37 -8.62
C GLU A 185 -4.26 0.57 -7.32
N GLN A 186 -3.36 -0.42 -7.21
CA GLN A 186 -3.16 -1.23 -6.01
C GLN A 186 -2.82 -0.38 -4.78
N VAL A 187 -1.99 0.66 -4.93
CA VAL A 187 -1.68 1.60 -3.84
C VAL A 187 -2.93 2.35 -3.37
N LEU A 188 -3.78 2.79 -4.29
CA LEU A 188 -4.95 3.59 -4.00
C LEU A 188 -6.12 2.77 -3.44
N GLU A 189 -6.24 1.50 -3.84
CA GLU A 189 -7.29 0.59 -3.37
C GLU A 189 -7.05 0.05 -1.95
N ASN A 190 -5.79 -0.08 -1.52
CA ASN A 190 -5.47 -0.56 -0.18
C ASN A 190 -5.40 0.60 0.84
N PRO A 191 -6.22 0.59 1.93
CA PRO A 191 -6.27 1.69 2.90
C PRO A 191 -4.95 2.00 3.62
N ASP A 192 -4.09 1.00 3.83
CA ASP A 192 -2.81 1.19 4.51
C ASP A 192 -1.77 1.85 3.61
N SER A 193 -1.67 1.42 2.34
CA SER A 193 -0.81 2.09 1.36
C SER A 193 -1.36 3.45 0.94
N LEU A 194 -2.68 3.61 0.84
CA LEU A 194 -3.31 4.91 0.53
C LEU A 194 -2.98 5.96 1.59
N PHE A 195 -2.99 5.59 2.87
CA PHE A 195 -2.57 6.48 3.95
C PHE A 195 -1.12 6.97 3.77
N LEU A 196 -0.21 6.07 3.40
CA LEU A 196 1.19 6.42 3.16
C LEU A 196 1.36 7.25 1.89
N TYR A 197 0.63 6.93 0.83
CA TYR A 197 0.60 7.71 -0.41
C TYR A 197 0.17 9.16 -0.18
N GLN A 198 -0.94 9.37 0.54
CA GLN A 198 -1.44 10.72 0.85
C GLN A 198 -0.46 11.53 1.72
N ARG A 199 0.34 10.83 2.55
CA ARG A 199 1.30 11.44 3.47
C ARG A 199 2.65 11.75 2.81
N HIS A 200 3.11 10.90 1.88
CA HIS A 200 4.43 10.96 1.22
C HIS A 200 4.27 11.04 -0.30
N ILE A 201 3.38 11.92 -0.76
CA ILE A 201 2.94 11.96 -2.17
C ILE A 201 4.10 12.18 -3.15
N MET A 202 5.09 12.99 -2.78
CA MET A 202 6.23 13.30 -3.64
C MET A 202 7.13 12.08 -3.84
N GLU A 203 7.36 11.30 -2.78
CA GLU A 203 8.18 10.09 -2.83
C GLU A 203 7.51 8.99 -3.67
N PHE A 204 6.20 8.82 -3.54
CA PHE A 204 5.44 7.91 -4.39
C PHE A 204 5.42 8.37 -5.84
N GLN A 205 5.20 9.67 -6.11
CA GLN A 205 5.28 10.22 -7.46
C GLN A 205 6.64 9.97 -8.11
N ALA A 206 7.72 10.27 -7.39
CA ALA A 206 9.07 10.01 -7.86
C ALA A 206 9.34 8.52 -8.11
N ALA A 207 8.81 7.62 -7.28
CA ALA A 207 8.93 6.18 -7.49
C ALA A 207 8.18 5.71 -8.74
N PHE A 208 6.95 6.19 -8.96
CA PHE A 208 6.18 5.89 -10.18
C PHE A 208 6.89 6.42 -11.44
N GLU A 209 7.37 7.67 -11.42
CA GLU A 209 8.13 8.25 -12.53
C GLU A 209 9.42 7.48 -12.81
N GLY A 210 10.15 7.10 -11.77
CA GLY A 210 11.35 6.26 -11.89
C GLY A 210 11.06 4.90 -12.52
N TYR A 211 9.97 4.24 -12.11
CA TYR A 211 9.52 3.00 -12.73
C TYR A 211 9.20 3.18 -14.22
N LEU A 212 8.48 4.24 -14.59
CA LEU A 212 8.15 4.51 -16.00
C LEU A 212 9.40 4.70 -16.87
N LEU A 213 10.40 5.44 -16.37
CA LEU A 213 11.68 5.61 -17.06
C LEU A 213 12.45 4.29 -17.21
N LYS A 214 12.47 3.46 -16.16
CA LYS A 214 13.07 2.12 -16.19
C LYS A 214 12.38 1.23 -17.22
N ALA A 215 11.05 1.14 -17.16
CA ALA A 215 10.24 0.35 -18.10
C ALA A 215 10.42 0.81 -19.55
N GLU A 216 10.49 2.12 -19.80
CA GLU A 216 10.76 2.66 -21.15
C GLU A 216 12.15 2.24 -21.65
N ALA A 217 13.18 2.28 -20.80
CA ALA A 217 14.53 1.88 -21.14
C ALA A 217 14.64 0.36 -21.41
N GLU A 218 13.98 -0.46 -20.60
CA GLU A 218 13.91 -1.91 -20.76
C GLU A 218 13.18 -2.28 -22.06
N THR A 219 12.04 -1.66 -22.31
CA THR A 219 11.27 -1.84 -23.56
C THR A 219 12.12 -1.48 -24.78
N LYS A 220 12.86 -0.35 -24.73
CA LYS A 220 13.82 0.04 -25.78
C LYS A 220 14.88 -1.00 -26.02
N LYS A 221 15.42 -1.60 -24.95
CA LYS A 221 16.43 -2.64 -25.06
C LYS A 221 15.84 -3.90 -25.69
N ALA A 222 14.68 -4.35 -25.22
CA ALA A 222 13.99 -5.55 -25.69
C ALA A 222 13.56 -5.46 -27.17
N ILE A 223 13.11 -4.28 -27.63
CA ILE A 223 12.79 -4.07 -29.05
C ILE A 223 14.05 -4.07 -29.91
N LYS A 224 15.15 -3.46 -29.44
CA LYS A 224 16.44 -3.47 -30.16
C LYS A 224 17.07 -4.85 -30.24
N SER A 225 16.95 -5.67 -29.20
CA SER A 225 17.41 -7.08 -29.19
C SER A 225 16.49 -8.00 -30.00
N GLY A 226 15.28 -7.56 -30.31
CA GLY A 226 14.24 -8.36 -30.96
C GLY A 226 13.52 -9.32 -30.01
N GLU A 227 13.76 -9.22 -28.70
CA GLU A 227 13.10 -9.97 -27.63
C GLU A 227 11.66 -9.53 -27.42
N LEU A 228 11.35 -8.27 -27.74
CA LEU A 228 9.99 -7.74 -27.72
C LEU A 228 9.62 -7.23 -29.11
N LYS A 229 8.40 -7.56 -29.54
CA LYS A 229 7.75 -6.93 -30.69
C LYS A 229 6.39 -6.41 -30.28
N LEU A 230 6.10 -5.17 -30.66
CA LEU A 230 4.77 -4.61 -30.42
C LEU A 230 3.72 -5.50 -31.10
N THR A 231 2.72 -5.91 -30.32
CA THR A 231 1.55 -6.64 -30.83
C THR A 231 0.41 -5.66 -31.08
N THR A 232 -0.13 -5.68 -32.29
CA THR A 232 -1.29 -4.86 -32.64
C THR A 232 -2.49 -5.74 -32.97
N LEU A 233 -3.59 -5.54 -32.24
CA LEU A 233 -4.87 -6.20 -32.48
C LEU A 233 -5.86 -5.20 -33.08
N TYR A 234 -6.57 -5.60 -34.14
CA TYR A 234 -7.63 -4.78 -34.73
C TYR A 234 -8.98 -5.49 -34.59
N ILE A 235 -9.86 -4.95 -33.76
CA ILE A 235 -11.17 -5.51 -33.44
C ILE A 235 -12.24 -4.70 -34.15
N TYR A 236 -13.00 -5.33 -35.04
CA TYR A 236 -14.01 -4.63 -35.83
C TYR A 236 -15.34 -5.36 -35.90
N GLY A 237 -16.37 -4.66 -36.36
CA GLY A 237 -17.74 -5.16 -36.44
C GLY A 237 -18.75 -4.04 -36.24
N LEU A 238 -20.03 -4.33 -36.51
CA LEU A 238 -21.10 -3.34 -36.46
C LEU A 238 -21.12 -2.52 -35.16
N SER A 239 -21.73 -1.33 -35.22
CA SER A 239 -21.96 -0.53 -34.01
C SER A 239 -22.72 -1.36 -32.95
N ASN A 240 -22.41 -1.15 -31.67
CA ASN A 240 -22.94 -1.94 -30.55
C ASN A 240 -22.62 -3.46 -30.57
N ALA A 241 -21.69 -3.94 -31.40
CA ALA A 241 -21.23 -5.33 -31.36
C ALA A 241 -20.47 -5.71 -30.06
N GLY A 242 -20.09 -4.72 -29.23
CA GLY A 242 -19.39 -4.93 -27.97
C GLY A 242 -17.87 -5.00 -28.10
N LYS A 243 -17.29 -4.24 -29.05
CA LYS A 243 -15.85 -4.17 -29.34
C LYS A 243 -15.04 -3.60 -28.17
N SER A 244 -15.42 -2.43 -27.65
CA SER A 244 -14.76 -1.75 -26.53
C SER A 244 -14.68 -2.65 -25.30
N ARG A 245 -15.83 -3.20 -24.88
CA ARG A 245 -15.90 -4.16 -23.77
C ARG A 245 -15.04 -5.41 -24.01
N PHE A 246 -14.93 -5.87 -25.24
CA PHE A 246 -14.09 -7.03 -25.56
C PHE A 246 -12.60 -6.68 -25.46
N ALA A 247 -12.18 -5.49 -25.93
CA ALA A 247 -10.82 -4.99 -25.79
C ALA A 247 -10.41 -4.84 -24.32
N GLU A 248 -11.25 -4.22 -23.49
CA GLU A 248 -11.02 -4.08 -22.05
C GLU A 248 -10.93 -5.45 -21.36
N THR A 249 -11.90 -6.35 -21.62
CA THR A 249 -11.89 -7.69 -21.04
C THR A 249 -10.63 -8.46 -21.43
N LEU A 250 -10.16 -8.30 -22.67
CA LEU A 250 -8.94 -8.94 -23.15
C LEU A 250 -7.72 -8.40 -22.40
N GLY A 251 -7.63 -7.07 -22.24
CA GLY A 251 -6.56 -6.43 -21.45
C GLY A 251 -6.52 -6.95 -20.02
N GLU A 252 -7.65 -6.96 -19.32
CA GLU A 252 -7.75 -7.49 -17.95
C GLU A 252 -7.42 -8.99 -17.87
N THR A 253 -7.81 -9.77 -18.88
CA THR A 253 -7.49 -11.19 -18.91
C THR A 253 -6.00 -11.44 -19.09
N ILE A 254 -5.31 -10.60 -19.89
CA ILE A 254 -3.86 -10.69 -20.08
C ILE A 254 -3.16 -10.43 -18.75
N LYS A 255 -3.51 -9.33 -18.06
CA LYS A 255 -2.98 -9.01 -16.73
C LYS A 255 -3.17 -10.16 -15.75
N ALA A 256 -4.36 -10.77 -15.74
CA ALA A 256 -4.69 -11.81 -14.78
C ALA A 256 -4.12 -13.21 -15.09
N LYS A 257 -3.81 -13.53 -16.36
CA LYS A 257 -3.52 -14.92 -16.77
C LYS A 257 -2.17 -15.12 -17.45
N VAL A 258 -1.51 -14.05 -17.88
CA VAL A 258 -0.21 -14.12 -18.56
C VAL A 258 0.87 -13.79 -17.52
N ARG A 259 1.76 -14.76 -17.29
CA ARG A 259 2.85 -14.61 -16.33
C ARG A 259 3.75 -13.43 -16.74
N GLY A 260 4.06 -12.54 -15.81
CA GLY A 260 4.85 -11.33 -16.05
C GLY A 260 4.03 -10.13 -16.53
N CYS A 261 2.70 -10.26 -16.67
CA CYS A 261 1.80 -9.18 -17.04
C CYS A 261 0.93 -8.69 -15.87
N GLU A 262 1.10 -9.23 -14.66
CA GLU A 262 0.22 -9.01 -13.51
C GLU A 262 0.12 -7.53 -13.11
N ASN A 263 1.20 -6.78 -13.30
CA ASN A 263 1.28 -5.36 -12.97
C ASN A 263 1.22 -4.45 -14.19
N TRP A 264 0.89 -4.99 -15.36
CA TRP A 264 0.66 -4.16 -16.54
C TRP A 264 -0.55 -3.25 -16.31
N THR A 265 -0.41 -2.00 -16.74
CA THR A 265 -1.51 -1.04 -16.74
C THR A 265 -2.08 -0.88 -18.14
N SER A 266 -3.31 -0.39 -18.22
CA SER A 266 -4.01 -0.14 -19.48
C SER A 266 -4.42 1.32 -19.59
N TYR A 267 -4.26 1.89 -20.78
CA TYR A 267 -4.70 3.23 -21.13
C TYR A 267 -5.65 3.18 -22.31
N THR A 268 -6.86 3.71 -22.12
CA THR A 268 -7.86 3.87 -23.18
C THR A 268 -7.86 5.31 -23.66
N THR A 269 -7.71 5.51 -24.97
CA THR A 269 -7.47 6.85 -25.52
C THR A 269 -8.74 7.68 -25.66
N ALA A 270 -8.62 8.99 -25.49
CA ALA A 270 -9.65 9.94 -25.90
C ALA A 270 -9.79 10.03 -27.44
N SER A 271 -10.95 10.50 -27.91
CA SER A 271 -11.27 10.61 -29.34
C SER A 271 -10.37 11.58 -30.13
N THR A 272 -9.70 12.52 -29.46
CA THR A 272 -8.82 13.54 -30.04
C THR A 272 -7.49 13.58 -29.29
N ASN A 273 -6.36 13.58 -30.02
CA ASN A 273 -4.99 13.49 -29.47
C ASN A 273 -4.80 12.27 -28.54
N PRO A 274 -4.85 11.05 -29.10
CA PRO A 274 -4.99 9.81 -28.33
C PRO A 274 -3.87 9.57 -27.31
N PHE A 275 -2.70 10.20 -27.45
CA PHE A 275 -1.53 9.96 -26.60
C PHE A 275 -1.21 11.10 -25.62
N ASP A 276 -2.03 12.13 -25.51
CA ASP A 276 -1.74 13.26 -24.60
C ASP A 276 -1.70 12.82 -23.12
N GLU A 277 -2.51 11.85 -22.71
CA GLU A 277 -2.56 11.33 -21.34
C GLU A 277 -1.76 10.03 -21.13
N TYR A 278 -1.18 9.45 -22.19
CA TYR A 278 -0.38 8.23 -22.09
C TYR A 278 0.81 8.42 -21.13
N THR A 279 0.95 7.56 -20.12
CA THR A 279 2.04 7.65 -19.13
C THR A 279 3.03 6.50 -19.18
N GLY A 280 2.87 5.53 -20.09
CA GLY A 280 3.80 4.40 -20.22
C GLY A 280 3.13 3.04 -20.07
N GLU A 281 1.81 2.99 -20.18
CA GLU A 281 0.99 1.78 -20.00
C GLU A 281 1.33 0.71 -21.04
N GLN A 282 1.46 -0.54 -20.59
CA GLN A 282 1.84 -1.66 -21.46
C GLN A 282 0.74 -2.02 -22.46
N ILE A 283 -0.53 -1.78 -22.09
CA ILE A 283 -1.69 -2.01 -22.94
C ILE A 283 -2.31 -0.67 -23.32
N VAL A 284 -2.39 -0.37 -24.62
CA VAL A 284 -3.06 0.81 -25.13
C VAL A 284 -4.30 0.39 -25.93
N ILE A 285 -5.46 0.95 -25.59
CA ILE A 285 -6.72 0.72 -26.27
C ILE A 285 -7.11 1.99 -27.04
N LEU A 286 -7.00 1.92 -28.37
CA LEU A 286 -7.46 2.95 -29.30
C LEU A 286 -8.94 2.70 -29.61
N ASP A 287 -9.82 3.12 -28.69
CA ASP A 287 -11.25 2.84 -28.76
C ASP A 287 -11.99 3.84 -29.66
N ASP A 288 -12.59 3.34 -30.74
CA ASP A 288 -13.39 4.10 -31.72
C ASP A 288 -12.71 5.39 -32.23
N LEU A 289 -11.38 5.33 -32.36
CA LEU A 289 -10.59 6.46 -32.82
C LEU A 289 -10.86 6.70 -34.31
N ARG A 290 -11.17 7.95 -34.70
CA ARG A 290 -11.33 8.30 -36.11
C ARG A 290 -9.99 8.13 -36.84
N ALA A 291 -10.02 7.58 -38.05
CA ALA A 291 -8.82 7.38 -38.86
C ALA A 291 -7.98 8.68 -39.00
N LYS A 292 -8.66 9.81 -39.22
CA LYS A 292 -8.04 11.14 -39.36
C LYS A 292 -7.62 11.80 -38.04
N SER A 293 -7.75 11.13 -36.89
CA SER A 293 -7.29 11.65 -35.59
C SER A 293 -5.75 11.72 -35.50
N MET A 294 -5.04 11.03 -36.39
CA MET A 294 -3.58 11.08 -36.52
C MET A 294 -3.20 11.13 -38.00
N THR A 295 -2.02 11.67 -38.31
CA THR A 295 -1.45 11.62 -39.66
C THR A 295 -1.06 10.18 -40.02
N ALA A 296 -0.96 9.91 -41.32
CA ALA A 296 -0.54 8.62 -41.85
C ALA A 296 0.84 8.19 -41.30
N GLU A 297 1.80 9.12 -41.29
CA GLU A 297 3.12 8.93 -40.69
C GLU A 297 3.06 8.55 -39.21
N ASN A 298 2.19 9.21 -38.43
CA ASN A 298 2.05 8.90 -37.01
C ASN A 298 1.45 7.50 -36.81
N TRP A 299 0.44 7.10 -37.58
CA TRP A 299 -0.08 5.73 -37.55
C TRP A 299 1.00 4.69 -37.87
N LEU A 300 1.81 4.93 -38.89
CA LEU A 300 2.91 4.02 -39.25
C LEU A 300 3.97 3.91 -38.14
N LYS A 301 4.27 5.02 -37.47
CA LYS A 301 5.20 5.09 -36.34
C LYS A 301 4.67 4.36 -35.10
N VAL A 302 3.43 4.65 -34.71
CA VAL A 302 2.82 4.10 -33.49
C VAL A 302 2.60 2.60 -33.58
N LEU A 303 2.22 2.11 -34.77
CA LEU A 303 1.97 0.69 -35.00
C LEU A 303 3.23 -0.07 -35.47
N ASP A 304 4.42 0.54 -35.42
CA ASP A 304 5.63 -0.13 -35.89
C ASP A 304 6.05 -1.26 -34.93
N PRO A 305 6.05 -2.53 -35.38
CA PRO A 305 6.36 -3.68 -34.53
C PRO A 305 7.83 -3.74 -34.08
N GLU A 306 8.73 -3.08 -34.80
CA GLU A 306 10.18 -3.24 -34.66
C GLU A 306 10.88 -1.96 -34.18
N ARG A 307 10.13 -0.86 -34.00
CA ARG A 307 10.68 0.43 -33.61
C ARG A 307 9.81 1.10 -32.57
N ILE A 308 10.45 1.54 -31.50
CA ILE A 308 9.84 2.49 -30.58
C ILE A 308 9.84 3.86 -31.25
N SER A 309 8.65 4.42 -31.43
CA SER A 309 8.47 5.73 -32.02
C SER A 309 8.19 6.79 -30.95
N LYS A 310 8.61 8.02 -31.24
CA LYS A 310 8.09 9.22 -30.57
C LYS A 310 6.81 9.62 -31.29
N SER A 311 5.69 9.68 -30.58
CA SER A 311 4.46 10.29 -31.09
C SER A 311 4.40 11.76 -30.68
N ALA A 312 3.89 12.60 -31.59
CA ALA A 312 3.57 13.98 -31.26
C ALA A 312 2.46 14.01 -30.19
N ALA A 313 2.71 14.72 -29.10
CA ALA A 313 1.71 15.05 -28.07
C ALA A 313 1.84 16.55 -27.76
N ARG A 314 0.72 17.17 -27.34
CA ARG A 314 0.58 18.64 -27.32
C ARG A 314 1.58 19.36 -26.42
N TYR A 315 2.08 18.69 -25.37
CA TYR A 315 2.91 19.32 -24.35
C TYR A 315 4.37 18.84 -24.36
N HIS A 316 4.66 17.62 -24.82
CA HIS A 316 6.01 17.12 -25.17
C HIS A 316 5.84 15.83 -25.99
N ASN A 317 6.70 15.55 -26.99
CA ASN A 317 6.67 14.27 -27.71
C ASN A 317 6.82 13.09 -26.74
N LYS A 318 5.88 12.14 -26.76
CA LYS A 318 5.90 10.96 -25.88
C LYS A 318 6.44 9.75 -26.62
N THR A 319 7.33 9.01 -25.97
CA THR A 319 7.77 7.71 -26.46
C THR A 319 6.67 6.69 -26.17
N ILE A 320 6.12 6.05 -27.21
CA ILE A 320 5.14 4.98 -27.00
C ILE A 320 5.90 3.67 -26.86
N SER A 321 5.89 3.12 -25.65
CA SER A 321 6.58 1.89 -25.24
C SER A 321 5.58 0.80 -24.83
N SER A 322 4.40 0.82 -25.43
CA SER A 322 3.38 -0.21 -25.17
C SER A 322 3.82 -1.54 -25.80
N HIS A 323 3.38 -2.62 -25.17
CA HIS A 323 3.63 -3.99 -25.62
C HIS A 323 2.46 -4.49 -26.48
N LEU A 324 1.26 -3.98 -26.19
CA LEU A 324 0.02 -4.31 -26.87
C LEU A 324 -0.75 -3.03 -27.23
N ILE A 325 -1.10 -2.89 -28.51
CA ILE A 325 -2.08 -1.91 -28.98
C ILE A 325 -3.33 -2.65 -29.46
N ILE A 326 -4.49 -2.24 -28.96
CA ILE A 326 -5.79 -2.76 -29.37
C ILE A 326 -6.55 -1.62 -30.04
N ILE A 327 -6.85 -1.74 -31.33
CA ILE A 327 -7.69 -0.79 -32.07
C ILE A 327 -9.10 -1.37 -32.14
N THR A 328 -10.11 -0.56 -31.83
CA THR A 328 -11.51 -0.91 -32.11
C THR A 328 -12.07 0.00 -33.20
N ALA A 329 -12.86 -0.56 -34.13
CA ALA A 329 -13.48 0.23 -35.19
C ALA A 329 -14.81 -0.38 -35.69
N PRO A 330 -15.73 0.40 -36.26
CA PRO A 330 -16.95 -0.14 -36.84
C PRO A 330 -16.75 -0.83 -38.20
N ILE A 331 -15.61 -0.60 -38.84
CA ILE A 331 -15.32 -1.00 -40.23
C ILE A 331 -14.06 -1.86 -40.31
N SER A 332 -13.89 -2.55 -41.44
CA SER A 332 -12.69 -3.36 -41.70
C SER A 332 -11.40 -2.51 -41.66
N PRO A 333 -10.24 -3.09 -41.31
CA PRO A 333 -8.98 -2.36 -41.31
C PRO A 333 -8.63 -1.80 -42.69
N GLN A 334 -8.98 -2.50 -43.78
CA GLN A 334 -8.79 -2.00 -45.14
C GLN A 334 -9.56 -0.70 -45.37
N SER A 335 -10.85 -0.69 -45.01
CA SER A 335 -11.69 0.50 -45.13
C SER A 335 -11.21 1.64 -44.23
N PHE A 336 -10.71 1.31 -43.03
CA PHE A 336 -10.21 2.29 -42.07
C PHE A 336 -8.92 2.97 -42.56
N PHE A 337 -7.90 2.20 -42.94
CA PHE A 337 -6.62 2.76 -43.38
C PHE A 337 -6.72 3.47 -44.73
N HIS A 338 -7.66 3.09 -45.60
CA HIS A 338 -7.94 3.84 -46.82
C HIS A 338 -8.44 5.28 -46.55
N GLN A 339 -9.11 5.53 -45.41
CA GLN A 339 -9.52 6.89 -45.03
C GLN A 339 -8.35 7.78 -44.56
N ILE A 340 -7.20 7.18 -44.24
CA ILE A 340 -6.03 7.88 -43.70
C ILE A 340 -5.17 8.43 -44.84
N SER A 341 -4.93 7.63 -45.87
CA SER A 341 -4.15 8.02 -47.03
C SER A 341 -4.58 7.23 -48.27
N GLU A 342 -4.88 7.97 -49.34
CA GLU A 342 -5.12 7.38 -50.68
C GLU A 342 -3.79 7.09 -51.41
N SER A 343 -2.70 7.75 -51.01
CA SER A 343 -1.39 7.68 -51.68
C SER A 343 -0.41 6.70 -51.03
N GLU A 344 -0.58 6.39 -49.74
CA GLU A 344 0.24 5.36 -49.10
C GLU A 344 -0.25 3.97 -49.46
N GLU A 345 0.71 3.08 -49.69
CA GLU A 345 0.41 1.69 -49.98
C GLU A 345 -0.26 1.04 -48.75
N LEU A 346 -1.55 0.70 -48.85
CA LEU A 346 -2.36 0.07 -47.78
C LEU A 346 -1.64 -1.11 -47.09
N ASN A 347 -0.77 -1.80 -47.83
CA ASN A 347 0.10 -2.87 -47.33
C ASN A 347 0.98 -2.44 -46.14
N GLN A 348 1.42 -1.18 -46.07
CA GLN A 348 2.26 -0.66 -45.00
C GLN A 348 1.53 -0.66 -43.65
N PHE A 349 0.23 -0.38 -43.62
CA PHE A 349 -0.58 -0.46 -42.40
C PHE A 349 -0.95 -1.89 -42.08
N MET A 350 -1.42 -2.64 -43.08
CA MET A 350 -1.93 -4.00 -42.87
C MET A 350 -0.86 -4.93 -42.29
N ARG A 351 0.42 -4.80 -42.67
CA ARG A 351 1.53 -5.62 -42.13
C ARG A 351 1.89 -5.35 -40.67
N ARG A 352 1.40 -4.23 -40.12
CA ARG A 352 1.62 -3.81 -38.72
C ARG A 352 0.57 -4.37 -37.77
N LEU A 353 -0.55 -4.86 -38.30
CA LEU A 353 -1.54 -5.59 -37.52
C LEU A 353 -1.06 -7.04 -37.33
N SER A 354 -1.01 -7.51 -36.09
CA SER A 354 -0.68 -8.90 -35.77
C SER A 354 -1.88 -9.81 -36.01
N LEU A 355 -3.06 -9.39 -35.55
CA LEU A 355 -4.31 -10.11 -35.70
C LEU A 355 -5.47 -9.14 -35.95
N THR A 356 -6.44 -9.59 -36.75
CA THR A 356 -7.74 -8.92 -36.85
C THR A 356 -8.82 -9.83 -36.27
N ILE A 357 -9.79 -9.22 -35.59
CA ILE A 357 -10.91 -9.93 -34.95
C ILE A 357 -12.20 -9.27 -35.41
N GLU A 358 -12.98 -9.99 -36.20
CA GLU A 358 -14.33 -9.58 -36.56
C GLU A 358 -15.32 -10.06 -35.51
N ILE A 359 -16.12 -9.15 -34.97
CA ILE A 359 -17.24 -9.45 -34.09
C ILE A 359 -18.53 -9.30 -34.88
N SER A 360 -19.21 -10.42 -35.08
CA SER A 360 -20.52 -10.46 -35.74
C SER A 360 -21.61 -10.98 -34.79
N GLN A 361 -22.85 -10.60 -35.04
CA GLN A 361 -24.00 -11.15 -34.31
C GLN A 361 -24.46 -12.45 -34.98
N GLY A 362 -24.37 -13.57 -34.26
CA GLY A 362 -25.05 -14.81 -34.62
C GLY A 362 -26.48 -14.85 -34.05
N LYS A 363 -27.27 -15.86 -34.44
CA LYS A 363 -28.69 -15.98 -34.05
C LYS A 363 -28.96 -16.05 -32.53
N LYS A 364 -27.99 -16.48 -31.73
CA LYS A 364 -28.11 -16.61 -30.25
C LYS A 364 -26.87 -16.12 -29.47
N GLU A 365 -25.73 -15.95 -30.13
CA GLU A 365 -24.46 -15.61 -29.49
C GLU A 365 -23.61 -14.73 -30.42
N ARG A 366 -22.64 -14.02 -29.85
CA ARG A 366 -21.62 -13.29 -30.62
C ARG A 366 -20.63 -14.28 -31.22
N LEU A 367 -20.32 -14.11 -32.50
CA LEU A 367 -19.30 -14.89 -33.20
C LEU A 367 -18.05 -14.03 -33.34
N TYR A 368 -16.90 -14.68 -33.22
CA TYR A 368 -15.61 -14.04 -33.36
C TYR A 368 -14.82 -14.75 -34.44
N THR A 369 -14.52 -14.03 -35.52
CA THR A 369 -13.67 -14.52 -36.60
C THR A 369 -12.29 -13.91 -36.44
N VAL A 370 -11.28 -14.74 -36.21
CA VAL A 370 -9.89 -14.30 -36.10
C VAL A 370 -9.20 -14.50 -37.43
N HIS A 371 -8.49 -13.48 -37.89
CA HIS A 371 -7.58 -13.62 -39.01
C HIS A 371 -6.15 -13.30 -38.58
N SER A 372 -5.24 -14.23 -38.86
CA SER A 372 -3.80 -13.99 -38.71
C SER A 372 -3.23 -13.42 -40.01
N ILE A 373 -2.38 -12.40 -39.91
CA ILE A 373 -1.64 -11.86 -41.04
C ILE A 373 -0.25 -12.52 -41.06
N GLU A 374 -0.05 -13.53 -41.89
CA GLU A 374 1.27 -14.18 -42.03
C GLU A 374 2.28 -13.23 -42.70
N ARG A 375 3.39 -12.92 -42.02
CA ARG A 375 4.54 -12.20 -42.60
C ARG A 375 5.39 -13.18 -43.41
N LYS A 376 5.15 -13.33 -44.71
CA LYS A 376 6.11 -14.05 -45.58
C LYS A 376 7.37 -13.20 -45.77
N LYS A 377 8.55 -13.82 -45.60
CA LYS A 377 9.82 -13.29 -46.12
C LYS A 377 9.75 -13.28 -47.66
N ILE A 378 10.28 -12.21 -48.24
CA ILE A 378 10.12 -11.75 -49.63
C ILE A 378 10.42 -12.86 -50.66
N MET A 379 9.44 -13.16 -51.51
CA MET A 379 9.50 -13.17 -52.98
C MET A 379 8.05 -13.19 -53.48
N GLY A 380 7.72 -12.24 -54.36
CA GLY A 380 6.35 -11.77 -54.58
C GLY A 380 5.32 -12.85 -54.93
N ASP A 381 4.36 -13.08 -54.03
CA ASP A 381 2.93 -13.00 -54.28
C ASP A 381 2.13 -13.15 -52.96
N GLN A 382 0.87 -12.69 -52.96
CA GLN A 382 0.06 -12.27 -51.80
C GLN A 382 -0.36 -13.31 -50.72
N ARG A 383 -0.50 -12.75 -49.51
CA ARG A 383 -1.42 -12.99 -48.38
C ARG A 383 -2.14 -14.35 -48.26
N SER A 384 -1.78 -15.12 -47.23
CA SER A 384 -2.64 -16.17 -46.66
C SER A 384 -3.29 -15.63 -45.36
N LEU A 385 -4.63 -15.60 -45.33
CA LEU A 385 -5.43 -15.33 -44.13
C LEU A 385 -5.92 -16.69 -43.62
N LYS A 386 -5.31 -17.24 -42.57
CA LYS A 386 -5.93 -18.36 -41.85
C LYS A 386 -7.04 -17.79 -40.98
N SER A 387 -8.27 -18.25 -41.22
CA SER A 387 -9.44 -17.85 -40.44
C SER A 387 -9.86 -18.95 -39.48
N LEU A 388 -10.10 -18.59 -38.23
CA LEU A 388 -10.66 -19.48 -37.21
C LEU A 388 -11.90 -18.80 -36.60
N CYS A 389 -13.06 -19.45 -36.69
CA CYS A 389 -14.30 -19.00 -36.07
C CYS A 389 -14.47 -19.69 -34.71
N THR A 390 -14.66 -18.92 -33.65
CA THR A 390 -14.65 -19.43 -32.27
C THR A 390 -15.56 -18.60 -31.35
N LYS A 391 -16.01 -19.20 -30.25
CA LYS A 391 -16.79 -18.52 -29.19
C LYS A 391 -15.88 -17.71 -28.26
N ARG A 392 -16.43 -16.64 -27.63
CA ARG A 392 -15.68 -15.68 -26.77
C ARG A 392 -14.68 -16.32 -25.79
N ASN A 393 -15.14 -17.29 -24.98
CA ASN A 393 -14.29 -17.90 -23.93
C ASN A 393 -13.14 -18.72 -24.51
N HIS A 394 -13.36 -19.33 -25.68
CA HIS A 394 -12.35 -20.14 -26.36
C HIS A 394 -11.34 -19.22 -27.08
N LEU A 395 -11.80 -18.11 -27.66
CA LEU A 395 -10.96 -17.08 -28.24
C LEU A 395 -10.01 -16.43 -27.23
N ILE A 396 -10.50 -16.03 -26.04
CA ILE A 396 -9.66 -15.40 -25.01
C ILE A 396 -8.52 -16.34 -24.58
N ARG A 397 -8.80 -17.64 -24.46
CA ARG A 397 -7.79 -18.66 -24.15
C ARG A 397 -6.78 -18.83 -25.29
N LEU A 398 -7.25 -18.81 -26.54
CA LEU A 398 -6.41 -18.90 -27.74
C LEU A 398 -5.49 -17.68 -27.90
N LEU A 399 -6.02 -16.47 -27.67
CA LEU A 399 -5.27 -15.23 -27.70
C LEU A 399 -4.23 -15.17 -26.58
N GLY A 400 -4.54 -15.66 -25.38
CA GLY A 400 -3.55 -15.74 -24.29
C GLY A 400 -2.34 -16.62 -24.65
N VAL A 401 -2.56 -17.74 -25.36
CA VAL A 401 -1.46 -18.62 -25.83
C VAL A 401 -0.68 -18.02 -27.00
N VAL A 402 -1.35 -17.28 -27.90
CA VAL A 402 -0.67 -16.58 -29.00
C VAL A 402 0.16 -15.42 -28.45
N LEU A 403 -0.36 -14.64 -27.51
CA LEU A 403 0.33 -13.52 -26.86
C LEU A 403 1.48 -13.95 -25.94
N LEU A 404 1.52 -15.21 -25.50
CA LEU A 404 2.63 -15.81 -24.73
C LEU A 404 3.81 -16.26 -25.60
N ASN A 405 3.62 -16.38 -26.93
CA ASN A 405 4.62 -16.89 -27.88
C ASN A 405 5.25 -15.80 -28.76
N PHE A 406 5.02 -14.52 -28.46
CA PHE A 406 5.49 -13.38 -29.26
C PHE A 406 6.26 -12.34 -28.47
#